data_AF-A0A2T4YQ21-F1
#
_entry.id   AF-A0A2T4YQ21-F1
#
_cell.length_a   1.000
_cell.length_b   1.000
_cell.length_c   1.000
_cell.angle_alpha   90.00
_cell.angle_beta   90.00
_cell.angle_gamma   90.00
#
_symmetry.space_group_name_H-M   'P 1'
#
loop_
_entity.id
_entity.type
_entity.pdbx_description
1 polymer ?
#
loop_
_entity_poly.entity_id
_entity_poly.type
_entity_poly.pdbx_seq_one_letter_code
_entity_poly.pdbx_strand_id
1 'polypeptide(L)' 'MGIETTRWSPTAHLDSDAAVLAYLEAVFEDGDPALIAAALADVAQVRGIADPPSPRPDIALDSVIRTLKALGLELTAKAA' A
#
# COMPACT_ATOMS: atom_id res chain seq x y z
N MET A 1 -12.25 1.98 34.83
CA MET A 1 -11.12 1.36 34.12
C MET A 1 -11.04 2.02 32.76
N GLY A 2 -10.00 2.79 32.49
CA GLY A 2 -9.76 3.36 31.15
C GLY A 2 -9.19 2.28 30.24
N ILE A 3 -9.58 2.28 28.97
CA ILE A 3 -9.02 1.39 27.96
C ILE A 3 -7.78 2.08 27.39
N GLU A 4 -6.62 1.44 27.46
CA GLU A 4 -5.39 1.95 26.85
C GLU A 4 -5.39 1.61 25.36
N THR A 5 -5.15 2.61 24.51
CA THR A 5 -5.07 2.45 23.06
C THR A 5 -3.67 2.81 22.58
N THR A 6 -3.16 2.04 21.62
CA THR A 6 -1.90 2.33 20.92
C THR A 6 -2.18 2.84 19.52
N ARG A 7 -1.26 3.65 18.96
CA ARG A 7 -1.33 4.06 17.56
C ARG A 7 -1.21 2.83 16.66
N TRP A 8 -2.19 2.62 15.80
CA TRP A 8 -2.17 1.53 14.84
C TRP A 8 -1.32 1.90 13.61
N SER A 9 -0.60 0.92 13.06
CA SER A 9 0.26 1.07 11.89
C SER A 9 0.17 -0.18 11.02
N PRO A 10 -0.17 -0.07 9.71
CA PRO A 10 -0.26 -1.22 8.80
C PRO A 10 1.08 -1.96 8.69
N THR A 11 2.18 -1.19 8.66
CA THR A 11 3.55 -1.70 8.52
C THR A 11 3.97 -2.73 9.58
N ALA A 12 3.32 -2.74 10.76
CA ALA A 12 3.57 -3.74 11.79
C ALA A 12 3.08 -5.15 11.42
N HIS A 13 2.24 -5.27 10.39
CA HIS A 13 1.60 -6.51 9.95
C HIS A 13 1.98 -6.91 8.51
N LEU A 14 2.85 -6.16 7.83
CA LEU A 14 3.28 -6.44 6.45
C LEU A 14 4.54 -7.33 6.43
N ASP A 15 4.58 -8.36 7.27
CA ASP A 15 5.74 -9.23 7.49
C ASP A 15 5.93 -10.33 6.42
N SER A 16 4.93 -10.52 5.56
CA SER A 16 4.90 -11.56 4.53
C SER A 16 4.33 -11.04 3.23
N ASP A 17 4.68 -11.71 2.12
CA ASP A 17 4.17 -11.36 0.79
C ASP A 17 2.65 -11.51 0.70
N ALA A 18 2.08 -12.49 1.41
CA ALA A 18 0.65 -12.69 1.49
C ALA A 18 -0.05 -11.52 2.22
N ALA A 19 0.54 -11.01 3.31
CA ALA A 19 0.00 -9.85 4.02
C ALA A 19 0.05 -8.57 3.17
N VAL A 20 1.15 -8.37 2.44
CA VAL A 20 1.29 -7.27 1.49
C VAL A 20 0.26 -7.36 0.37
N LEU A 21 0.06 -8.55 -0.20
CA LEU A 21 -0.93 -8.76 -1.24
C LEU A 21 -2.35 -8.46 -0.74
N ALA A 22 -2.76 -9.05 0.38
CA ALA A 22 -4.09 -8.84 0.94
C ALA A 22 -4.35 -7.36 1.30
N TYR A 23 -3.33 -6.66 1.79
CA TYR A 23 -3.43 -5.22 2.07
C TYR A 23 -3.64 -4.41 0.79
N LEU A 24 -2.82 -4.65 -0.24
CA LEU A 24 -2.95 -3.94 -1.51
C LEU A 24 -4.28 -4.25 -2.21
N GLU A 25 -4.72 -5.51 -2.23
CA GLU A 25 -6.01 -5.90 -2.80
C GLU A 25 -7.18 -5.15 -2.15
N ALA A 26 -7.23 -5.12 -0.81
CA ALA A 26 -8.30 -4.43 -0.09
C ALA A 26 -8.32 -2.91 -0.41
N VAL A 27 -7.14 -2.31 -0.53
CA VAL A 27 -7.01 -0.87 -0.83
C VAL A 27 -7.36 -0.56 -2.29
N PHE A 28 -6.98 -1.43 -3.22
CA PHE A 28 -7.35 -1.27 -4.63
C PHE A 28 -8.85 -1.50 -4.87
N GLU A 29 -9.50 -2.36 -4.08
CA GLU A 29 -10.95 -2.58 -4.14
C GLU A 29 -11.74 -1.37 -3.64
N ASP A 30 -11.26 -0.69 -2.59
CA ASP A 30 -11.85 0.57 -2.09
C ASP A 30 -11.75 1.70 -3.13
N GLY A 31 -10.64 1.73 -3.89
CA GLY A 31 -10.45 2.63 -5.03
C GLY A 31 -10.12 4.07 -4.66
N ASP A 32 -9.99 4.42 -3.37
CA ASP A 32 -9.56 5.75 -2.93
C ASP A 32 -8.08 5.99 -3.31
N PRO A 33 -7.78 6.97 -4.18
CA PRO A 33 -6.41 7.28 -4.60
C PRO A 33 -5.48 7.65 -3.45
N ALA A 34 -5.99 8.31 -2.39
CA ALA A 34 -5.20 8.67 -1.23
C ALA A 34 -4.83 7.43 -0.39
N LEU A 35 -5.76 6.47 -0.28
CA LEU A 35 -5.52 5.20 0.41
C LEU A 35 -4.53 4.33 -0.36
N ILE A 36 -4.65 4.25 -1.69
CA ILE A 36 -3.71 3.53 -2.56
C ILE A 36 -2.29 4.10 -2.40
N ALA A 37 -2.14 5.42 -2.42
CA ALA A 37 -0.83 6.04 -2.26
C ALA A 37 -0.24 5.79 -0.86
N ALA A 38 -1.06 5.83 0.19
CA ALA A 38 -0.62 5.49 1.55
C ALA A 38 -0.17 4.03 1.66
N ALA A 39 -0.93 3.10 1.10
CA ALA A 39 -0.60 1.68 1.12
C ALA A 39 0.70 1.36 0.37
N LEU A 40 0.92 1.98 -0.79
CA LEU A 40 2.18 1.87 -1.51
C LEU A 40 3.36 2.42 -0.69
N ALA A 41 3.15 3.50 0.08
CA ALA A 41 4.16 4.04 0.97
C ALA A 41 4.50 3.11 2.14
N ASP A 42 3.50 2.51 2.76
CA ASP A 42 3.68 1.51 3.83
C ASP A 42 4.49 0.31 3.32
N VAL A 43 4.11 -0.23 2.16
CA VAL A 43 4.81 -1.37 1.55
C VAL A 43 6.24 -1.00 1.17
N ALA A 44 6.48 0.17 0.59
CA ALA A 44 7.83 0.64 0.28
C ALA A 44 8.71 0.78 1.52
N GLN A 45 8.16 1.30 2.63
CA GLN A 45 8.86 1.40 3.90
C GLN A 45 9.30 0.02 4.41
N VAL A 46 8.40 -0.97 4.37
CA VAL A 46 8.67 -2.33 4.85
C VAL A 46 9.66 -3.07 3.95
N ARG A 47 9.65 -2.77 2.65
CA ARG A 47 10.58 -3.34 1.65
C ARG A 47 11.92 -2.62 1.56
N GLY A 48 12.10 -1.49 2.26
CA GLY A 48 13.34 -0.72 2.25
C GLY A 48 13.58 0.10 0.97
N ILE A 49 12.52 0.43 0.22
CA ILE A 49 12.60 1.29 -0.97
C ILE A 49 12.37 2.75 -0.54
N ALA A 50 13.39 3.58 -0.65
CA ALA A 50 13.48 4.86 0.06
C ALA A 50 12.74 6.07 -0.57
N ASP A 51 11.83 5.88 -1.53
CA ASP A 51 11.10 7.01 -2.15
C ASP A 51 9.67 6.63 -2.59
N PRO A 52 8.74 6.40 -1.64
CA PRO A 52 7.36 6.19 -2.00
C PRO A 52 6.67 7.47 -2.48
N PRO A 53 5.67 7.37 -3.38
CA PRO A 53 4.88 8.51 -3.79
C PRO A 53 4.17 9.11 -2.56
N SER A 54 4.28 10.44 -2.39
CA SER A 54 3.53 11.13 -1.34
C SER A 54 2.02 11.01 -1.63
N PRO A 55 1.17 10.66 -0.65
CA PRO A 55 -0.27 10.62 -0.83
C PRO A 55 -0.79 11.95 -1.33
N ARG A 56 -1.35 11.96 -2.54
CA ARG A 56 -1.97 13.13 -3.16
C ARG A 56 -3.31 12.74 -3.80
N PRO A 57 -4.30 13.64 -3.78
CA PRO A 57 -5.64 13.37 -4.30
C PRO A 57 -5.68 13.09 -5.81
N ASP A 58 -4.60 13.39 -6.53
CA ASP A 58 -4.45 13.31 -7.97
C ASP A 58 -3.28 12.41 -8.41
N ILE A 59 -3.02 11.31 -7.69
CA ILE A 59 -1.94 10.38 -8.06
C ILE A 59 -2.16 9.82 -9.48
N ALA A 60 -1.17 10.02 -10.35
CA ALA A 60 -1.22 9.53 -11.71
C ALA A 60 -1.00 8.00 -11.76
N LEU A 61 -1.75 7.32 -12.64
CA LEU A 61 -1.66 5.86 -12.82
C LEU A 61 -0.25 5.38 -13.18
N ASP A 62 0.51 6.16 -13.95
CA ASP A 62 1.90 5.82 -14.30
C ASP A 62 2.83 5.81 -13.07
N SER A 63 2.56 6.68 -12.09
CA SER A 63 3.27 6.69 -10.82
C SER A 63 2.99 5.42 -10.03
N VAL A 64 1.71 4.99 -9.96
CA VAL A 64 1.31 3.74 -9.30
C VAL A 64 2.02 2.54 -9.95
N ILE A 65 1.98 2.45 -11.28
CA ILE A 65 2.63 1.36 -12.03
C ILE A 65 4.14 1.34 -11.78
N ARG A 66 4.79 2.50 -11.76
CA ARG A 66 6.24 2.61 -11.51
C ARG A 66 6.61 2.11 -10.11
N THR A 67 5.84 2.50 -9.09
CA THR A 67 6.07 2.06 -7.70
C THR A 67 5.89 0.56 -7.58
N LEU A 68 4.84 -0.02 -8.17
CA LEU A 68 4.63 -1.46 -8.17
C LEU A 68 5.79 -2.22 -8.83
N LYS A 69 6.26 -1.73 -9.98
CA LYS A 69 7.43 -2.31 -10.65
C LYS A 69 8.69 -2.22 -9.80
N ALA A 70 8.92 -1.10 -9.11
CA ALA A 70 10.05 -0.96 -8.18
C ALA A 70 9.97 -1.93 -7.00
N LEU A 71 8.75 -2.26 -6.55
CA LEU A 71 8.46 -3.25 -5.51
C LEU A 71 8.53 -4.71 -6.01
N GLY A 72 8.78 -4.93 -7.31
CA GLY A 72 8.75 -6.28 -7.91
C GLY A 72 7.34 -6.88 -7.97
N LEU A 73 6.30 -6.05 -7.88
CA LEU A 73 4.90 -6.46 -7.92
C LEU A 73 4.33 -6.24 -9.32
N GLU A 74 3.56 -7.23 -9.80
CA GLU A 74 2.83 -7.14 -11.07
C GLU A 74 1.33 -7.06 -10.82
N LEU A 75 0.67 -6.13 -11.51
CA LEU A 75 -0.79 -6.04 -11.51
C LEU A 75 -1.36 -7.08 -12.47
N THR A 76 -2.05 -8.07 -11.93
CA THR A 76 -2.90 -8.96 -12.73
C THR A 76 -4.35 -8.52 -12.56
N ALA A 77 -4.94 -7.99 -13.63
CA ALA A 77 -6.37 -7.70 -13.64
C ALA A 77 -7.12 -9.04 -13.68
N LYS A 78 -7.81 -9.37 -12.59
CA LYS A 78 -8.75 -10.49 -12.57
C LYS A 78 -10.09 -9.97 -13.08
N ALA A 79 -10.53 -10.48 -14.23
CA ALA A 79 -11.91 -10.27 -14.66
C ALA A 79 -12.83 -10.99 -13.65
N ALA A 80 -13.83 -10.26 -13.13
CA ALA A 80 -14.90 -10.83 -12.33
C ALA A 80 -15.77 -11.77 -13.18
#